data_AF-A0A2M7U3W0-F1
#
_entry.id   AF-A0A2M7U3W0-F1
#
_cell.length_a   1.000
_cell.length_b   1.000
_cell.length_c   1.000
_cell.angle_alpha   90.00
_cell.angle_beta   90.00
_cell.angle_gamma   90.00
#
_symmetry.space_group_name_H-M   'P 1'
#
loop_
_entity.id
_entity.type
_entity.pdbx_description
1 polymer ?
#
loop_
_entity_poly.entity_id
_entity_poly.type
_entity_poly.pdbx_seq_one_letter_code
_entity_poly.pdbx_strand_id
1 'polypeptide(L)' 'HVVDAIKNGEVQMVVNTPLGESAREDEFEIGRAGIRYKIPVITTLSGAKAAVRGIRRLMAGTMEVHSLQELFRGKNDIN' A
#
# COMPACT_ATOMS: atom_id res chain seq x y z
N HIS A 1 -20.52 9.14 -3.61
CA HIS A 1 -19.90 8.89 -2.29
C HIS A 1 -18.63 8.05 -2.49
N VAL A 2 -17.62 8.11 -1.60
CA VAL A 2 -16.34 7.39 -1.81
C VAL A 2 -16.51 5.88 -1.94
N VAL A 3 -17.41 5.28 -1.14
CA VAL A 3 -17.73 3.85 -1.22
C VAL A 3 -18.33 3.46 -2.58
N ASP A 4 -19.13 4.34 -3.19
CA ASP A 4 -19.67 4.10 -4.53
C ASP A 4 -18.57 4.13 -5.59
N ALA A 5 -17.64 5.08 -5.50
CA ALA A 5 -16.51 5.18 -6.41
C ALA A 5 -15.59 3.94 -6.30
N ILE A 6 -15.39 3.41 -5.08
CA ILE A 6 -14.70 2.13 -4.88
C ILE A 6 -15.48 0.98 -5.54
N LYS A 7 -16.80 0.90 -5.31
CA LYS A 7 -17.67 -0.15 -5.86
C LYS A 7 -17.70 -0.14 -7.39
N ASN A 8 -17.72 1.04 -8.00
CA ASN A 8 -17.73 1.23 -9.45
C ASN A 8 -16.35 1.04 -10.08
N GLY A 9 -15.30 0.82 -9.28
CA GLY A 9 -13.93 0.66 -9.77
C GLY A 9 -13.29 1.97 -10.23
N GLU A 10 -13.86 3.11 -9.86
CA GLU A 10 -13.32 4.45 -10.13
C GLU A 10 -12.14 4.77 -9.20
N VAL A 11 -12.08 4.14 -8.01
CA VAL A 11 -10.99 4.23 -7.03
C VAL A 11 -10.33 2.87 -6.84
N GLN A 12 -9.01 2.78 -7.10
CA GLN A 12 -8.24 1.54 -6.99
C GLN A 12 -7.30 1.51 -5.78
N MET A 13 -7.19 2.61 -5.03
CA MET A 13 -6.42 2.72 -3.79
C MET A 13 -6.92 3.92 -2.99
N VAL A 14 -6.94 3.80 -1.66
CA VAL A 14 -7.28 4.90 -0.75
C VAL A 14 -6.09 5.21 0.17
N VAL A 15 -5.81 6.50 0.35
CA VAL A 15 -4.92 7.01 1.41
C VAL A 15 -5.79 7.81 2.38
N ASN A 16 -5.98 7.28 3.58
CA ASN A 16 -6.76 7.93 4.63
C ASN A 16 -5.86 8.21 5.82
N THR A 17 -5.52 9.46 6.10
CA THR A 17 -4.67 9.80 7.25
C THR A 17 -5.52 10.50 8.31
N PRO A 18 -6.26 9.75 9.14
CA PRO A 18 -7.16 10.36 10.11
C PRO A 18 -6.36 11.23 11.10
N LEU A 19 -6.89 12.40 11.41
CA LEU A 19 -6.42 13.25 12.51
C LEU A 19 -7.63 13.58 13.38
N GLY A 20 -7.61 13.17 14.65
CA GLY A 20 -8.67 13.44 15.62
C GLY A 20 -9.80 12.39 15.68
N GLU A 21 -10.70 12.56 16.65
CA GLU A 21 -11.79 11.60 16.96
C GLU A 21 -12.96 11.60 15.96
N SER A 22 -13.14 12.68 15.18
CA SER A 22 -14.35 12.95 14.40
C SER A 22 -14.40 12.31 13.00
N ALA A 23 -13.52 11.37 12.67
CA ALA A 23 -13.47 10.74 11.34
C ALA A 23 -13.78 9.23 11.34
N ARG A 24 -14.30 8.69 12.45
CA ARG A 24 -14.28 7.25 12.73
C ARG A 24 -15.33 6.43 11.97
N GLU A 25 -16.48 7.01 11.69
CA GLU A 25 -17.57 6.34 10.93
C GLU A 25 -17.20 6.20 9.45
N ASP A 26 -16.78 7.30 8.81
CA ASP A 26 -16.33 7.28 7.41
C ASP A 26 -15.11 6.38 7.22
N GLU A 27 -14.17 6.40 8.18
CA GLU A 27 -12.99 5.52 8.16
C GLU A 27 -13.36 4.03 8.23
N PHE A 28 -14.36 3.68 9.05
CA PHE A 28 -14.85 2.31 9.15
C PHE A 28 -15.50 1.85 7.84
N GLU A 29 -16.33 2.68 7.22
CA GLU A 29 -17.00 2.35 5.96
C GLU A 29 -16.01 2.26 4.80
N ILE A 30 -15.04 3.17 4.71
CA ILE A 30 -13.95 3.11 3.71
C ILE A 30 -13.10 1.85 3.91
N GLY A 31 -12.71 1.54 5.14
CA GLY A 31 -11.92 0.35 5.45
C GLY A 31 -12.64 -0.94 5.06
N ARG A 32 -13.94 -1.05 5.40
CA ARG A 32 -14.80 -2.19 5.01
C ARG A 32 -14.94 -2.30 3.50
N ALA A 33 -15.15 -1.19 2.80
CA ALA A 33 -15.20 -1.16 1.35
C ALA A 33 -13.87 -1.63 0.73
N GLY A 34 -12.74 -1.15 1.25
CA GLY A 34 -11.41 -1.57 0.82
C GLY A 34 -11.18 -3.07 0.91
N ILE A 35 -11.55 -3.68 2.03
CA ILE A 35 -11.49 -5.14 2.22
C ILE A 35 -12.43 -5.86 1.23
N ARG A 36 -13.68 -5.41 1.13
CA ARG A 36 -14.70 -6.04 0.28
C ARG A 36 -14.33 -6.02 -1.21
N TYR A 37 -13.84 -4.89 -1.69
CA TYR A 37 -13.51 -4.68 -3.10
C TYR A 37 -12.02 -4.88 -3.41
N LYS A 38 -11.24 -5.35 -2.43
CA LYS A 38 -9.82 -5.70 -2.56
C LYS A 38 -8.93 -4.56 -3.07
N ILE A 39 -9.21 -3.34 -2.62
CA ILE A 39 -8.34 -2.19 -2.88
C ILE A 39 -7.47 -1.88 -1.65
N PRO A 40 -6.20 -1.47 -1.82
CA PRO A 40 -5.37 -1.08 -0.69
C PRO A 40 -5.92 0.17 0.01
N VAL A 41 -5.96 0.13 1.34
CA VAL A 41 -6.28 1.28 2.21
C VAL A 41 -5.08 1.57 3.08
N ILE A 42 -4.47 2.74 2.90
CA ILE A 42 -3.25 3.14 3.59
C ILE A 42 -3.58 4.20 4.63
N THR A 43 -3.27 3.92 5.89
CA THR A 43 -3.65 4.79 7.01
C THR A 43 -2.57 5.76 7.48
N THR A 44 -1.37 5.67 6.89
CA THR A 44 -0.20 6.45 7.33
C THR A 44 0.48 7.15 6.16
N LEU A 45 0.98 8.36 6.40
CA LEU A 45 1.79 9.08 5.41
C LEU A 45 3.08 8.33 5.04
N SER A 46 3.69 7.63 5.99
CA SER A 46 4.88 6.80 5.74
C SER A 46 4.57 5.63 4.83
N GLY A 47 3.45 4.92 5.05
CA GLY A 47 2.94 3.87 4.18
C GLY A 47 2.63 4.40 2.78
N ALA A 48 1.99 5.57 2.67
CA ALA A 48 1.65 6.18 1.40
C ALA A 48 2.92 6.53 0.60
N LYS A 49 3.92 7.11 1.26
CA LYS A 49 5.24 7.37 0.66
C LYS A 49 5.91 6.10 0.17
N ALA A 50 5.82 5.00 0.92
CA ALA A 50 6.37 3.70 0.52
C ALA A 50 5.66 3.13 -0.72
N ALA A 51 4.33 3.17 -0.75
CA ALA A 51 3.53 2.72 -1.90
C ALA A 51 3.89 3.49 -3.17
N VAL A 52 3.99 4.83 -3.10
CA VAL A 52 4.40 5.67 -4.23
C VAL A 52 5.80 5.29 -4.74
N ARG A 53 6.77 5.03 -3.86
CA ARG A 53 8.11 4.56 -4.27
C ARG A 53 8.04 3.22 -4.99
N GLY A 54 7.27 2.27 -4.47
CA GLY A 54 7.06 0.96 -5.11
C GLY A 54 6.45 1.09 -6.50
N ILE A 55 5.36 1.86 -6.64
CA ILE A 55 4.69 2.11 -7.91
C ILE A 55 5.66 2.72 -8.93
N ARG A 56 6.44 3.75 -8.54
CA ARG A 56 7.45 4.35 -9.42
C ARG A 56 8.50 3.36 -9.88
N ARG A 57 8.97 2.47 -8.99
CA ARG A 57 9.95 1.43 -9.34
C ARG A 57 9.38 0.41 -10.33
N LEU A 58 8.11 0.01 -10.14
CA LEU A 58 7.40 -0.87 -11.08
C LEU A 58 7.23 -0.22 -12.45
N MET A 59 6.82 1.05 -12.48
CA MET A 59 6.67 1.82 -13.73
C MET A 59 8.00 2.02 -14.48
N ALA A 60 9.12 2.07 -13.77
CA ALA A 60 10.45 2.20 -14.37
C ALA A 60 10.94 0.90 -15.05
N GLY A 61 10.23 -0.23 -14.90
CA GLY A 61 10.50 -1.48 -15.64
C GLY A 61 11.74 -2.28 -15.19
N THR A 62 12.50 -1.79 -14.22
CA THR A 62 13.71 -2.44 -13.72
C THR A 62 13.44 -3.15 -12.40
N MET A 63 13.03 -4.41 -12.44
CA MET A 63 13.08 -5.29 -11.27
C MET A 63 14.10 -6.38 -11.51
N GLU A 64 15.12 -6.42 -10.66
CA GLU A 64 16.09 -7.50 -10.64
C GLU A 64 15.56 -8.60 -9.71
N VAL A 65 15.68 -9.84 -10.16
CA VAL A 65 15.36 -11.02 -9.36
C VAL A 65 16.66 -11.48 -8.71
N HIS A 66 16.65 -11.58 -7.39
CA HIS A 66 17.76 -12.11 -6.60
C HIS A 66 17.26 -13.28 -5.78
N SER A 67 17.97 -14.40 -5.81
CA SER A 67 17.76 -15.52 -4.89
C SER A 67 18.20 -15.14 -3.48
N LEU A 68 17.63 -15.80 -2.47
CA LEU A 68 18.06 -15.60 -1.08
C LEU A 68 19.55 -15.91 -0.93
N GLN A 69 20.04 -16.96 -1.60
CA GLN A 69 21.43 -17.35 -1.58
C GLN A 69 22.35 -16.24 -2.11
N GLU A 70 22.00 -15.57 -3.20
CA GLU A 70 22.76 -14.41 -3.73
C GLU A 70 22.79 -13.25 -2.73
N LEU A 71 21.67 -12.97 -2.06
CA LEU A 71 21.58 -11.92 -1.04
C LEU A 71 22.40 -12.22 0.22
N PHE A 72 22.55 -13.49 0.58
CA PHE A 72 23.25 -13.91 1.81
C PHE A 72 24.69 -14.42 1.58
N ARG A 73 25.15 -14.49 0.33
CA ARG A 73 26.45 -15.07 -0.04
C ARG A 73 27.64 -14.49 0.73
N GLY A 74 27.62 -13.20 1.07
CA GLY A 74 28.70 -12.51 1.82
C GLY A 74 28.52 -12.44 3.34
N LYS A 75 27.46 -13.02 3.92
CA LYS A 75 27.28 -13.05 5.39
C LYS A 75 27.85 -14.28 6.08
N ASN A 76 28.21 -15.32 5.32
CA ASN A 76 28.80 -16.55 5.85
C ASN A 76 30.35 -16.52 5.91
N ASP A 77 30.99 -15.44 5.42
CA ASP A 77 32.45 -15.34 5.31
C ASP A 77 33.08 -14.49 6.45
N ILE A 78 32.34 -14.19 7.52
CA ILE A 78 32.88 -13.58 8.74
C ILE A 78 33.17 -14.65 9.79
N ASN A 79 34.32 -15.32 9.64
CA ASN A 79 35.06 -15.94 10.74
C ASN A 79 36.32 -15.10 11.00
#